data_AF-D6CQ59-F1
#
_entry.id   AF-D6CQ59-F1
#
_cell.length_a   1.000
_cell.length_b   1.000
_cell.length_c   1.000
_cell.angle_alpha   90.00
_cell.angle_beta   90.00
_cell.angle_gamma   90.00
#
_symmetry.space_group_name_H-M   'P 1'
#
loop_
_entity.id
_entity.type
_entity.pdbx_description
1 polymer ?
#
loop_
_entity_poly.entity_id
_entity_poly.type
_entity_poly.pdbx_seq_one_letter_code
_entity_poly.pdbx_strand_id
1 'polypeptide(L)'
;MTDRYVHAIWCDDIRLEVGNKPSFMGVFTGGILLPALPTVLPRLAVYIWVNTPVERPFKSLRIRITRDDGFLLMEVRPESPPAQSDVALHSRPDSTRQVVMAGFSLGGVEVPVGCKYFSVFVDTESETLEGPKLRIDVNPQGFAEAFRGVVGGTASNAESPHSESVQD
;
A
#
# COMPACT_ATOMS: atom_id res chain seq x y z
N MET A 1 23.94 3.66 14.83
CA MET A 1 23.46 2.35 14.35
C MET A 1 22.10 2.59 13.73
N THR A 2 21.88 2.19 12.48
CA THR A 2 20.57 2.37 11.83
C THR A 2 19.83 1.04 11.88
N ASP A 3 18.66 1.03 12.51
CA ASP A 3 17.92 -0.21 12.80
C ASP A 3 17.26 -0.84 11.56
N ARG A 4 16.89 -2.12 11.70
CA ARG A 4 16.06 -2.83 10.72
C ARG A 4 14.71 -2.12 10.63
N TYR A 5 14.16 -2.04 9.42
CA TYR A 5 12.84 -1.42 9.23
C TYR A 5 12.12 -2.00 8.01
N VAL A 6 10.80 -1.84 8.00
CA VAL A 6 9.93 -2.20 6.89
C VAL A 6 9.34 -0.93 6.30
N HIS A 7 9.50 -0.76 5.01
CA HIS A 7 8.76 0.22 4.23
C HIS A 7 7.72 -0.50 3.38
N ALA A 8 6.59 0.14 3.09
CA ALA A 8 5.57 -0.42 2.23
C ALA A 8 4.86 0.64 1.39
N ILE A 9 4.49 0.27 0.17
CA ILE A 9 3.57 1.01 -0.69
C ILE A 9 2.31 0.16 -0.83
N TRP A 10 1.17 0.75 -0.49
CA TRP A 10 -0.13 0.15 -0.71
C TRP A 10 -0.73 0.71 -2.01
N CYS A 11 -1.34 -0.15 -2.81
CA CYS A 11 -1.90 0.21 -4.11
C CYS A 11 -3.01 -0.76 -4.55
N ASP A 12 -3.71 -0.47 -5.65
CA ASP A 12 -4.71 -1.39 -6.22
C ASP A 12 -4.06 -2.59 -6.90
N ASP A 13 -2.93 -2.40 -7.57
CA ASP A 13 -2.31 -3.43 -8.43
C ASP A 13 -0.79 -3.21 -8.55
N ILE A 14 -0.04 -4.32 -8.60
CA ILE A 14 1.41 -4.33 -8.81
C ILE A 14 1.68 -5.05 -10.13
N ARG A 15 2.33 -4.36 -11.06
CA ARG A 15 2.74 -4.94 -12.34
C ARG A 15 4.25 -5.05 -12.41
N LEU A 16 4.74 -6.16 -12.94
CA LEU A 16 6.16 -6.35 -13.20
C LEU A 16 6.45 -6.02 -14.65
N GLU A 17 7.23 -4.97 -14.87
CA GLU A 17 7.69 -4.58 -16.19
C GLU A 17 9.03 -5.26 -16.53
N VAL A 18 9.44 -5.12 -17.80
CA VAL A 18 10.74 -5.58 -18.28
C VAL A 18 11.87 -5.03 -17.40
N GLY A 19 12.76 -5.92 -16.95
CA GLY A 19 13.90 -5.56 -16.12
C GLY A 19 13.60 -5.46 -14.62
N ASN A 20 12.57 -6.16 -14.13
CA ASN A 20 12.22 -6.22 -12.70
C ASN A 20 11.88 -4.84 -12.10
N LYS A 21 11.17 -4.01 -12.88
CA LYS A 21 10.70 -2.69 -12.45
C LYS A 21 9.23 -2.80 -12.04
N PRO A 22 8.91 -2.71 -10.74
CA PRO A 22 7.52 -2.76 -10.31
C PRO A 22 6.80 -1.42 -10.65
N SER A 23 5.65 -1.52 -11.29
CA SER A 23 4.69 -0.43 -11.47
C SER A 23 3.60 -0.55 -10.41
N PHE A 24 3.29 0.55 -9.72
CA PHE A 24 2.25 0.61 -8.70
C PHE A 24 1.05 1.39 -9.25
N MET A 25 -0.07 0.69 -9.44
CA MET A 25 -1.30 1.30 -9.97
C MET A 25 -2.23 1.65 -8.82
N GLY A 26 -2.76 2.88 -8.80
CA GLY A 26 -3.70 3.30 -7.75
C GLY A 26 -3.04 3.34 -6.36
N VAL A 27 -1.91 4.04 -6.23
CA VAL A 27 -1.20 4.16 -4.95
C VAL A 27 -2.05 4.94 -3.93
N PHE A 28 -2.23 4.34 -2.75
CA PHE A 28 -2.92 5.00 -1.64
C PHE A 28 -1.97 5.94 -0.91
N THR A 29 -2.29 7.24 -0.93
CA THR A 29 -1.53 8.27 -0.21
C THR A 29 -2.36 8.75 0.97
N GLY A 30 -1.88 8.55 2.19
CA GLY A 30 -2.58 8.95 3.43
C GLY A 30 -3.68 8.01 3.93
N GLY A 31 -4.13 7.03 3.14
CA GLY A 31 -5.16 6.06 3.53
C GLY A 31 -6.01 5.62 2.34
N ILE A 32 -7.03 4.79 2.61
CA ILE A 32 -8.10 4.47 1.67
C ILE A 32 -9.40 5.13 2.16
N LEU A 33 -10.07 5.85 1.25
CA LEU A 33 -11.37 6.45 1.48
C LEU A 33 -12.46 5.53 0.95
N LEU A 34 -13.37 5.09 1.82
CA LEU A 34 -14.47 4.20 1.46
C LEU A 34 -15.82 4.90 1.65
N PRO A 35 -16.82 4.61 0.79
CA PRO A 35 -18.13 5.24 0.91
C PRO A 35 -18.96 4.66 2.05
N ALA A 36 -18.76 3.39 2.40
CA ALA A 36 -19.48 2.70 3.46
C ALA A 36 -18.74 1.43 3.91
N LEU A 37 -19.11 0.94 5.09
CA LEU A 37 -18.76 -0.39 5.59
C LEU A 37 -20.03 -1.15 6.01
N PRO A 38 -20.05 -2.49 5.93
CA PRO A 38 -18.97 -3.33 5.42
C PRO A 38 -18.83 -3.22 3.90
N THR A 39 -17.65 -3.50 3.38
CA THR A 39 -17.40 -3.56 1.93
C THR A 39 -16.35 -4.60 1.60
N VAL A 40 -16.16 -4.86 0.31
CA VAL A 40 -15.11 -5.73 -0.21
C VAL A 40 -14.24 -4.92 -1.15
N LEU A 41 -12.94 -4.83 -0.87
CA LEU A 41 -12.00 -4.26 -1.82
C LEU A 41 -11.77 -5.28 -2.94
N PRO A 42 -12.06 -4.96 -4.20
CA PRO A 42 -11.89 -5.91 -5.29
C PRO A 42 -10.41 -6.27 -5.47
N ARG A 43 -9.52 -5.31 -5.22
CA ARG A 43 -8.07 -5.48 -5.25
C ARG A 43 -7.45 -4.67 -4.13
N LEU A 44 -6.43 -5.25 -3.51
CA LEU A 44 -5.53 -4.56 -2.60
C LEU A 44 -4.15 -5.18 -2.77
N ALA A 45 -3.15 -4.38 -3.02
CA ALA A 45 -1.79 -4.84 -3.17
C ALA A 45 -0.85 -4.05 -2.26
N VAL A 46 0.23 -4.70 -1.85
CA VAL A 46 1.28 -4.08 -1.04
C VAL A 46 2.64 -4.55 -1.51
N TYR A 47 3.54 -3.59 -1.74
CA TYR A 47 4.93 -3.85 -2.06
C TYR A 47 5.80 -3.37 -0.91
N ILE A 48 6.67 -4.25 -0.41
CA ILE A 48 7.45 -3.99 0.80
C ILE A 48 8.95 -4.02 0.54
N TRP A 49 9.69 -3.24 1.33
CA TRP A 49 11.14 -3.30 1.47
C TRP A 49 11.49 -3.58 2.92
N VAL A 50 12.05 -4.75 3.18
CA VAL A 50 12.58 -5.12 4.48
C VAL A 50 14.07 -4.87 4.48
N ASN A 51 14.50 -3.88 5.26
CA ASN A 51 15.88 -3.41 5.24
C ASN A 51 16.66 -3.89 6.46
N THR A 52 17.90 -4.31 6.26
CA THR A 52 18.83 -4.65 7.35
C THR A 52 20.27 -4.21 7.04
N PRO A 53 21.07 -3.82 8.04
CA PRO A 53 22.52 -3.63 7.84
C PRO A 53 23.20 -4.90 7.32
N VAL A 54 24.24 -4.74 6.47
CA VAL A 54 25.00 -5.88 5.91
C VAL A 54 25.73 -6.68 6.98
N GLU A 55 26.07 -6.05 8.11
CA GLU A 55 26.74 -6.69 9.25
C GLU A 55 25.79 -7.60 10.06
N ARG A 56 24.47 -7.44 9.85
CA ARG A 56 23.43 -8.20 10.55
C ARG A 56 22.36 -8.70 9.56
N PRO A 57 22.70 -9.58 8.61
CA PRO A 57 21.77 -10.08 7.60
C PRO A 57 20.62 -10.86 8.24
N PHE A 58 19.49 -10.96 7.54
CA PHE A 58 18.35 -11.76 7.99
C PHE A 58 18.66 -13.26 7.90
N LYS A 59 18.33 -14.00 8.98
CA LYS A 59 18.43 -15.47 9.00
C LYS A 59 17.09 -16.13 8.71
N SER A 60 15.99 -15.47 9.09
CA SER A 60 14.63 -15.90 8.76
C SER A 60 13.75 -14.69 8.54
N LEU A 61 12.70 -14.88 7.75
CA LEU A 61 11.63 -13.91 7.55
C LEU A 61 10.28 -14.63 7.56
N ARG A 62 9.29 -14.04 8.19
CA ARG A 62 7.87 -14.39 8.04
C ARG A 62 7.10 -13.09 7.86
N ILE A 63 6.50 -12.94 6.69
CA ILE A 63 5.77 -11.73 6.31
C ILE A 63 4.29 -12.00 6.53
N ARG A 64 3.62 -11.13 7.26
CA ARG A 64 2.18 -11.20 7.56
C ARG A 64 1.51 -9.91 7.16
N ILE A 65 0.36 -10.02 6.51
CA ILE A 65 -0.55 -8.90 6.26
C ILE A 65 -1.79 -9.13 7.10
N THR A 66 -2.16 -8.16 7.92
CA THR A 66 -3.30 -8.29 8.85
C THR A 66 -4.21 -7.08 8.81
N ARG A 67 -5.45 -7.28 9.26
CA ARG A 67 -6.33 -6.21 9.74
C ARG A 67 -5.98 -5.80 11.17
N ASP A 68 -6.58 -4.72 11.64
CA ASP A 68 -6.41 -4.22 13.00
C ASP A 68 -7.01 -5.12 14.10
N ASP A 69 -8.02 -5.93 13.75
CA ASP A 69 -8.58 -6.98 14.60
C ASP A 69 -7.69 -8.24 14.73
N GLY A 70 -6.53 -8.24 14.06
CA GLY A 70 -5.60 -9.38 14.03
C GLY A 70 -5.94 -10.44 12.99
N PHE A 71 -7.01 -10.29 12.20
CA PHE A 71 -7.32 -11.21 11.13
C PHE A 71 -6.21 -11.24 10.09
N LEU A 72 -5.73 -12.45 9.77
CA LEU A 72 -4.64 -12.68 8.83
C LEU A 72 -5.17 -12.69 7.39
N LEU A 73 -4.74 -11.69 6.60
CA LEU A 73 -5.06 -11.61 5.18
C LEU A 73 -4.11 -12.45 4.33
N MET A 74 -2.84 -12.52 4.74
CA MET A 74 -1.80 -13.25 4.02
C MET A 74 -0.64 -13.56 4.96
N GLU A 75 -0.01 -14.71 4.76
CA GLU A 75 1.27 -15.06 5.36
C GLU A 75 2.18 -15.70 4.33
N VAL A 76 3.44 -15.25 4.29
CA VAL A 76 4.48 -15.81 3.45
C VAL A 76 5.72 -16.09 4.26
N ARG A 77 6.30 -17.27 4.07
CA ARG A 77 7.60 -17.67 4.60
C ARG A 77 8.51 -17.97 3.42
N PRO A 78 9.56 -17.17 3.16
CA PRO A 78 10.55 -17.52 2.15
C PRO A 78 11.15 -18.89 2.44
N GLU A 79 11.27 -19.73 1.42
CA GLU A 79 11.77 -21.11 1.54
C GLU A 79 13.25 -21.17 1.92
N SER A 80 14.03 -20.13 1.58
CA SER A 80 15.44 -19.99 1.91
C SER A 80 15.74 -18.67 2.65
N PRO A 81 16.71 -18.67 3.58
CA PRO A 81 17.17 -17.44 4.22
C PRO A 81 17.63 -16.43 3.18
N PRO A 82 17.28 -15.13 3.30
CA PRO A 82 17.73 -14.09 2.38
C PRO A 82 19.26 -14.04 2.24
N ALA A 83 19.99 -14.34 3.33
CA ALA A 83 21.45 -14.41 3.38
C ALA A 83 22.06 -15.46 2.43
N GLN A 84 21.28 -16.41 1.92
CA GLN A 84 21.73 -17.48 1.01
C GLN A 84 21.18 -17.32 -0.40
N SER A 85 20.43 -16.26 -0.68
CA SER A 85 19.88 -15.98 -2.02
C SER A 85 20.88 -15.25 -2.92
N ASP A 86 20.65 -15.28 -4.24
CA ASP A 86 21.44 -14.52 -5.23
C ASP A 86 21.51 -13.01 -4.92
N VAL A 87 20.54 -12.48 -4.17
CA VAL A 87 20.55 -11.09 -3.68
C VAL A 87 21.71 -10.82 -2.73
N ALA A 88 22.08 -11.78 -1.88
CA ALA A 88 23.26 -11.68 -1.02
C ALA A 88 24.57 -11.78 -1.84
N LEU A 89 24.57 -12.56 -2.92
CA LEU A 89 25.73 -12.77 -3.81
C LEU A 89 26.12 -11.54 -4.63
N HIS A 90 25.24 -10.55 -4.78
CA HIS A 90 25.50 -9.29 -5.47
C HIS A 90 25.84 -8.10 -4.55
N SER A 91 26.05 -8.36 -3.25
CA SER A 91 26.47 -7.32 -2.31
C SER A 91 27.83 -6.75 -2.74
N ARG A 92 27.87 -5.48 -3.13
CA ARG A 92 29.13 -4.78 -3.42
C ARG A 92 29.89 -4.48 -2.13
N PRO A 93 31.22 -4.33 -2.16
CA PRO A 93 32.03 -4.02 -0.96
C PRO A 93 31.60 -2.74 -0.22
N ASP A 94 30.96 -1.80 -0.91
CA ASP A 94 30.46 -0.53 -0.39
C ASP A 94 28.97 -0.58 0.02
N SER A 95 28.34 -1.76 -0.03
CA SER A 95 26.95 -1.92 0.40
C SER A 95 26.82 -1.67 1.90
N THR A 96 25.86 -0.83 2.27
CA THR A 96 25.57 -0.54 3.69
C THR A 96 24.37 -1.35 4.20
N ARG A 97 23.51 -1.84 3.29
CA ARG A 97 22.28 -2.56 3.62
C ARG A 97 21.99 -3.68 2.65
N GLN A 98 21.31 -4.70 3.16
CA GLN A 98 20.58 -5.69 2.37
C GLN A 98 19.09 -5.37 2.43
N VAL A 99 18.41 -5.56 1.31
CA VAL A 99 16.99 -5.26 1.18
C VAL A 99 16.28 -6.45 0.56
N VAL A 100 15.26 -6.94 1.24
CA VAL A 100 14.33 -7.93 0.69
C VAL A 100 13.11 -7.19 0.18
N MET A 101 12.80 -7.37 -1.10
CA MET A 101 11.65 -6.76 -1.75
C MET A 101 10.61 -7.81 -2.09
N ALA A 102 9.35 -7.55 -1.80
CA ALA A 102 8.27 -8.47 -2.14
C ALA A 102 6.97 -7.70 -2.41
N GLY A 103 6.25 -8.13 -3.45
CA GLY A 103 4.92 -7.64 -3.79
C GLY A 103 3.86 -8.70 -3.49
N PHE A 104 2.73 -8.27 -2.93
CA PHE A 104 1.60 -9.13 -2.62
C PHE A 104 0.33 -8.53 -3.19
N SER A 105 -0.45 -9.33 -3.90
CA SER A 105 -1.77 -8.94 -4.42
C SER A 105 -2.84 -9.77 -3.70
N LEU A 106 -3.80 -9.09 -3.10
CA LEU A 106 -4.92 -9.64 -2.34
C LEU A 106 -6.21 -9.36 -3.13
N GLY A 107 -6.96 -10.40 -3.45
CA GLY A 107 -8.25 -10.29 -4.13
C GLY A 107 -9.40 -10.42 -3.14
N GLY A 108 -10.43 -9.58 -3.29
CA GLY A 108 -11.66 -9.69 -2.50
C GLY A 108 -11.45 -9.50 -1.00
N VAL A 109 -10.72 -8.44 -0.60
CA VAL A 109 -10.42 -8.19 0.81
C VAL A 109 -11.66 -7.64 1.51
N GLU A 110 -12.21 -8.42 2.44
CA GLU A 110 -13.33 -8.00 3.26
C GLU A 110 -12.93 -6.95 4.30
N VAL A 111 -13.69 -5.85 4.31
CA VAL A 111 -13.56 -4.75 5.26
C VAL A 111 -14.82 -4.71 6.12
N PRO A 112 -14.80 -5.32 7.32
CA PRO A 112 -15.94 -5.32 8.21
C PRO A 112 -16.16 -3.94 8.83
N VAL A 113 -17.34 -3.73 9.41
CA VAL A 113 -17.63 -2.54 10.22
C VAL A 113 -16.61 -2.43 11.35
N GLY A 114 -16.00 -1.25 11.49
CA GLY A 114 -15.04 -0.97 12.55
C GLY A 114 -13.58 -1.29 12.22
N CYS A 115 -13.27 -1.87 11.05
CA CYS A 115 -11.91 -2.06 10.58
C CYS A 115 -11.21 -0.70 10.35
N LYS A 116 -10.08 -0.46 11.03
CA LYS A 116 -9.39 0.85 10.99
C LYS A 116 -8.18 0.89 10.07
N TYR A 117 -7.52 -0.26 9.86
CA TYR A 117 -6.33 -0.32 9.00
C TYR A 117 -5.95 -1.74 8.61
N PHE A 118 -5.15 -1.82 7.55
CA PHE A 118 -4.29 -2.96 7.26
C PHE A 118 -2.85 -2.67 7.66
N SER A 119 -2.09 -3.70 8.03
CA SER A 119 -0.68 -3.57 8.41
C SER A 119 0.14 -4.72 7.87
N VAL A 120 1.42 -4.45 7.61
CA VAL A 120 2.42 -5.49 7.34
C VAL A 120 3.28 -5.69 8.58
N PHE A 121 3.48 -6.94 8.96
CA PHE A 121 4.45 -7.35 9.96
C PHE A 121 5.48 -8.28 9.35
N VAL A 122 6.72 -8.12 9.76
CA VAL A 122 7.82 -8.99 9.36
C VAL A 122 8.49 -9.54 10.61
N ASP A 123 8.23 -10.81 10.91
CA ASP A 123 8.90 -11.51 11.99
C ASP A 123 10.25 -12.01 11.47
N THR A 124 11.32 -11.67 12.18
CA THR A 124 12.70 -12.09 11.89
C THR A 124 13.17 -13.10 12.94
N GLU A 125 14.45 -13.51 12.90
CA GLU A 125 15.02 -14.35 13.95
C GLU A 125 15.07 -13.70 15.34
N SER A 126 14.98 -12.36 15.44
CA SER A 126 15.21 -11.63 16.69
C SER A 126 14.11 -10.63 17.07
N GLU A 127 13.28 -10.21 16.13
CA GLU A 127 12.33 -9.11 16.32
C GLU A 127 11.16 -9.18 15.33
N THR A 128 10.03 -8.57 15.71
CA THR A 128 8.92 -8.27 14.80
C THR A 128 9.02 -6.82 14.37
N LEU A 129 9.17 -6.61 13.07
CA LEU A 129 9.14 -5.29 12.45
C LEU A 129 7.71 -4.97 12.02
N GLU A 130 7.19 -3.81 12.45
CA GLU A 130 5.90 -3.29 11.98
C GLU A 130 6.13 -2.29 10.84
N GLY A 131 5.45 -2.52 9.71
CA GLY A 131 5.46 -1.62 8.56
C GLY A 131 4.40 -0.51 8.65
N PRO A 132 4.34 0.38 7.65
CA PRO A 132 3.35 1.44 7.62
C PRO A 132 1.94 0.88 7.38
N LYS A 133 0.98 1.44 8.13
CA LYS A 133 -0.44 1.07 8.08
C LYS A 133 -1.15 1.74 6.91
N LEU A 134 -1.99 1.00 6.20
CA LEU A 134 -3.01 1.59 5.32
C LEU A 134 -4.26 1.89 6.16
N ARG A 135 -4.45 3.16 6.52
CA ARG A 135 -5.62 3.63 7.27
C ARG A 135 -6.87 3.59 6.41
N ILE A 136 -8.00 3.28 7.04
CA ILE A 136 -9.31 3.24 6.41
C ILE A 136 -10.16 4.37 6.99
N ASP A 137 -10.63 5.25 6.11
CA ASP A 137 -11.55 6.33 6.45
C ASP A 137 -12.88 6.12 5.72
N VAL A 138 -14.00 6.27 6.43
CA VAL A 138 -15.35 6.16 5.86
C VAL A 138 -15.94 7.55 5.74
N ASN A 139 -16.12 8.02 4.51
CA ASN A 139 -16.69 9.34 4.23
C ASN A 139 -17.51 9.29 2.93
N PRO A 140 -18.84 9.04 3.02
CA PRO A 140 -19.69 8.97 1.84
C PRO A 140 -19.67 10.25 0.99
N GLN A 141 -19.68 11.43 1.64
CA GLN A 141 -19.68 12.72 0.95
C GLN A 141 -18.34 12.98 0.27
N GLY A 142 -17.24 12.83 1.01
CA GLY A 142 -15.88 13.01 0.47
C GLY A 142 -15.57 12.03 -0.66
N PHE A 143 -16.10 10.80 -0.59
CA PHE A 143 -15.97 9.83 -1.66
C PHE A 143 -16.70 10.29 -2.94
N ALA A 144 -17.94 10.80 -2.81
CA ALA A 144 -18.71 11.31 -3.94
C ALA A 144 -18.10 12.58 -4.56
N GLU A 145 -17.48 13.44 -3.75
CA GLU A 145 -16.77 14.63 -4.20
C GLU A 145 -15.48 14.28 -4.95
N ALA A 146 -14.67 13.35 -4.42
CA ALA A 146 -13.47 12.87 -5.09
C ALA A 146 -13.79 12.27 -6.47
N PHE A 147 -14.87 11.50 -6.57
CA PHE A 147 -15.33 10.92 -7.84
C PHE A 147 -15.81 12.00 -8.84
N ARG A 148 -16.51 13.03 -8.35
CA ARG A 148 -16.94 14.17 -9.18
C ARG A 148 -15.77 15.04 -9.64
N GLY A 149 -14.73 15.21 -8.83
CA GLY A 149 -13.52 15.94 -9.22
C GLY A 149 -12.73 15.27 -10.36
N VAL A 150 -12.78 13.93 -10.45
CA VAL A 150 -12.14 13.15 -11.52
C VAL A 150 -12.93 13.19 -12.83
N VAL A 151 -14.27 13.27 -12.76
CA VAL A 151 -15.16 13.25 -13.93
C VAL A 151 -15.62 14.65 -14.38
N GLY A 152 -15.50 15.66 -13.51
CA GLY A 152 -16.11 16.99 -13.66
C GLY A 152 -15.25 18.08 -14.30
N GLY A 153 -14.16 17.72 -14.99
CA GLY A 153 -13.39 18.67 -15.79
C GLY A 153 -14.09 18.97 -17.13
N THR A 154 -15.20 19.72 -17.09
CA THR A 154 -15.87 20.51 -18.16
C THR A 154 -17.39 20.44 -18.04
N ALA A 155 -17.97 21.24 -17.14
CA ALA A 155 -19.32 21.73 -17.34
C ALA A 155 -19.29 23.25 -17.17
N SER A 156 -19.46 23.91 -18.31
CA SER A 156 -19.46 25.35 -18.59
C SER A 156 -20.15 26.22 -17.54
N ASN A 157 -19.54 27.37 -17.25
CA ASN A 157 -20.26 28.55 -16.78
C ASN A 157 -21.37 28.88 -17.79
N ALA A 158 -22.62 28.57 -17.43
CA ALA A 158 -23.77 29.16 -18.10
C ALA A 158 -23.91 30.58 -17.54
N GLU A 159 -23.45 31.58 -18.29
CA GLU A 159 -23.81 32.97 -18.07
C GLU A 159 -25.34 33.09 -18.17
N SER A 160 -25.94 33.65 -17.13
CA SER A 160 -27.36 33.99 -17.06
C SER A 160 -27.72 35.03 -18.13
N PRO A 161 -28.87 34.92 -18.82
CA PRO A 161 -29.31 35.95 -19.75
C PRO A 161 -29.72 37.19 -18.96
N HIS A 162 -29.07 38.32 -19.25
CA HIS A 162 -29.51 39.63 -18.81
C HIS A 162 -30.93 39.90 -19.31
N SER A 163 -31.85 40.10 -18.37
CA SER A 163 -33.17 40.68 -18.61
C SER A 163 -33.01 42.16 -18.96
N GLU A 164 -33.09 42.52 -20.23
CA GLU A 164 -33.38 43.90 -20.63
C GLU A 164 -34.85 44.18 -20.34
N SER A 165 -35.07 45.07 -19.38
CA SER A 165 -36.37 45.65 -19.09
C SER A 165 -36.62 46.78 -20.10
N VAL A 166 -37.79 46.69 -20.73
CA VAL A 166 -38.40 47.74 -21.54
C VAL A 166 -38.62 48.98 -20.67
N GLN A 167 -38.16 50.14 -21.13
CA GLN A 167 -38.65 51.44 -20.70
C GLN A 167 -38.91 52.30 -21.94
N ASP A 168 -40.20 52.64 -22.09
CA ASP A 168 -40.88 53.73 -22.81
C ASP A 168 -40.18 54.50 -23.94
#